data_AF-C7CBL2-F1
#
_entry.id   AF-C7CBL2-F1
#
_cell.length_a   1.000
_cell.length_b   1.000
_cell.length_c   1.000
_cell.angle_alpha   90.00
_cell.angle_beta   90.00
_cell.angle_gamma   90.00
#
_symmetry.space_group_name_H-M   'P 1'
#
loop_
_entity.id
_entity.type
_entity.pdbx_description
1 polymer ?
#
loop_
_entity_poly.entity_id
_entity_poly.type
_entity_poly.pdbx_seq_one_letter_code
_entity_poly.pdbx_strand_id
1 'polypeptide(L)' 'MLNDAAPDAFAVGRVLSIELIDNGRTLGVCLEKADGTKAVLLLSQAVASDLHRQMAALLNSAD' A
#
# COMPACT_ATOMS: atom_id res chain seq x y z
N MET A 1 -12.03 -30.41 11.61
CA MET A 1 -11.39 -29.13 12.01
C MET A 1 -10.17 -28.95 11.13
N LEU A 2 -10.29 -28.13 10.08
CA LEU A 2 -9.14 -27.75 9.24
C LEU A 2 -8.63 -26.41 9.79
N ASN A 3 -7.41 -26.49 10.30
CA ASN A 3 -6.60 -25.41 10.80
C ASN A 3 -6.13 -24.59 9.58
N ASP A 4 -6.78 -23.45 9.29
CA ASP A 4 -6.44 -22.63 8.11
C ASP A 4 -6.47 -21.13 8.42
N ALA A 5 -6.14 -20.76 9.65
CA ALA A 5 -5.65 -19.41 9.93
C ALA A 5 -4.22 -19.33 9.38
N ALA A 6 -4.08 -19.18 8.05
CA ALA A 6 -2.87 -18.59 7.52
C ALA A 6 -2.63 -17.32 8.34
N PRO A 7 -1.48 -17.15 9.03
CA PRO A 7 -1.23 -15.94 9.78
C PRO A 7 -1.42 -14.78 8.81
N ASP A 8 -2.24 -13.79 9.17
CA ASP A 8 -2.43 -12.58 8.37
C ASP A 8 -1.04 -12.13 7.92
N ALA A 9 -0.72 -12.35 6.63
CA ALA A 9 0.64 -12.25 6.13
C ALA A 9 0.97 -10.76 5.99
N PHE A 10 1.22 -10.13 7.13
CA PHE A 10 1.52 -8.71 7.22
C PHE A 10 2.97 -8.50 6.79
N ALA A 11 3.15 -8.07 5.55
CA ALA A 11 4.44 -7.69 5.02
C ALA A 11 4.60 -6.17 5.09
N VAL A 12 5.62 -5.72 5.82
CA VAL A 12 6.02 -4.31 5.84
C VAL A 12 7.16 -4.10 4.86
N GLY A 13 7.06 -3.05 4.04
CA GLY A 13 8.09 -2.64 3.10
C GLY A 13 8.33 -1.15 3.16
N ARG A 14 9.57 -0.73 2.89
CA ARG A 14 9.92 0.66 2.68
C ARG A 14 9.37 1.11 1.33
N VAL A 15 8.64 2.21 1.31
CA VAL A 15 8.24 2.86 0.05
C VAL A 15 9.49 3.44 -0.61
N LEU A 16 9.76 3.03 -1.84
CA LEU A 16 10.85 3.56 -2.67
C LEU A 16 10.37 4.71 -3.56
N SER A 17 9.22 4.54 -4.21
CA SER A 17 8.62 5.56 -5.07
C SER A 17 7.11 5.40 -5.16
N ILE A 18 6.43 6.51 -5.47
CA ILE A 18 4.99 6.58 -5.74
C ILE A 18 4.81 7.42 -7.00
N GLU A 19 4.09 6.90 -7.98
CA GLU A 19 3.87 7.56 -9.27
C GLU A 19 2.43 7.38 -9.77
N LEU A 20 1.92 8.38 -10.47
CA LEU A 20 0.65 8.28 -11.20
C LEU A 20 0.94 7.84 -12.63
N ILE A 21 0.35 6.72 -13.04
CA ILE A 21 0.47 6.15 -14.39
C ILE A 21 -0.91 6.09 -15.06
N ASP A 22 -0.95 5.65 -16.32
CA ASP A 22 -2.19 5.51 -17.11
C ASP A 22 -3.05 6.79 -17.18
N ASN A 23 -2.40 7.94 -17.37
CA ASN A 23 -3.00 9.28 -17.34
C ASN A 23 -3.63 9.63 -15.98
N GLY A 24 -3.04 9.18 -14.88
CA GLY A 24 -3.49 9.50 -13.52
C GLY A 24 -4.59 8.60 -12.97
N ARG A 25 -4.92 7.51 -13.69
CA ARG A 25 -5.97 6.56 -13.28
C ARG A 25 -5.46 5.45 -12.36
N THR A 26 -4.15 5.26 -12.33
CA THR A 26 -3.51 4.21 -11.54
C THR A 26 -2.38 4.83 -10.72
N LEU A 27 -2.34 4.53 -9.42
CA LEU A 27 -1.22 4.87 -8.54
C LEU A 27 -0.32 3.65 -8.43
N GLY A 28 0.91 3.77 -8.93
CA GLY A 28 1.97 2.79 -8.75
C GLY A 28 2.75 3.07 -7.48
N VAL A 29 2.98 2.03 -6.66
CA VAL A 29 3.78 2.11 -5.44
C VAL A 29 4.87 1.05 -5.52
N CYS A 30 6.13 1.49 -5.55
CA CYS A 30 7.28 0.61 -5.47
C CYS A 30 7.71 0.45 -4.01
N LEU A 31 7.78 -0.80 -3.55
CA LEU A 31 8.17 -1.16 -2.19
C LEU A 31 9.43 -2.04 -2.21
N GLU A 32 10.20 -1.96 -1.14
CA GLU A 32 11.30 -2.86 -0.83
C GLU A 32 11.08 -3.48 0.55
N LYS A 33 11.06 -4.81 0.61
CA LYS A 33 10.99 -5.56 1.86
C LYS A 33 12.35 -5.58 2.56
N ALA A 34 12.36 -5.96 3.83
CA ALA A 34 13.59 -6.06 4.63
C ALA A 34 14.61 -7.07 4.06
N ASP A 35 14.15 -8.08 3.32
CA ASP A 35 15.00 -9.06 2.63
C ASP A 35 15.56 -8.56 1.28
N GLY A 36 15.31 -7.29 0.93
CA GLY A 36 15.73 -6.67 -0.32
C GLY A 36 14.81 -6.98 -1.51
N THR A 37 13.76 -7.78 -1.32
CA THR A 37 12.78 -8.05 -2.37
C THR A 37 12.02 -6.78 -2.73
N LYS A 38 11.98 -6.47 -4.02
CA LYS A 38 11.21 -5.34 -4.55
C LYS A 38 9.85 -5.82 -5.07
N ALA A 39 8.82 -5.04 -4.81
CA ALA A 39 7.46 -5.29 -5.27
C ALA A 39 6.82 -4.00 -5.79
N VAL A 40 5.91 -4.13 -6.75
CA VAL A 40 5.11 -3.00 -7.26
C VAL A 40 3.65 -3.30 -6.99
N LEU A 41 2.96 -2.35 -6.35
CA LEU A 41 1.51 -2.36 -6.19
C LEU A 41 0.91 -1.37 -7.17
N LEU A 42 -0.16 -1.79 -7.84
CA LEU A 42 -0.95 -0.95 -8.72
C LEU A 42 -2.32 -0.76 -8.08
N LEU A 43 -2.63 0.49 -7.74
CA LEU A 43 -3.90 0.85 -7.10
C LEU A 43 -4.75 1.62 -8.11
N SER A 44 -6.03 1.26 -8.21
CA SER A 44 -6.98 2.10 -8.94
C SER A 44 -7.09 3.48 -8.28
N GLN A 45 -7.44 4.50 -9.06
CA GLN A 45 -7.61 5.86 -8.56
C GLN A 45 -8.54 5.93 -7.35
N ALA A 46 -9.65 5.19 -7.36
CA ALA A 46 -10.61 5.17 -6.25
C ALA A 46 -9.96 4.64 -4.95
N VAL A 47 -9.23 3.54 -5.03
CA VAL A 47 -8.53 2.95 -3.87
C VAL A 47 -7.41 3.88 -3.37
N ALA A 48 -6.67 4.49 -4.29
CA ALA A 48 -5.62 5.45 -3.95
C ALA A 48 -6.17 6.70 -3.24
N SER A 49 -7.28 7.27 -3.73
CA SER A 49 -7.96 8.40 -3.09
C SER A 49 -8.51 8.04 -1.71
N ASP A 50 -9.03 6.82 -1.57
CA ASP A 50 -9.52 6.31 -0.29
C ASP A 50 -8.39 6.17 0.73
N LEU A 51 -7.29 5.53 0.33
CA LEU A 51 -6.09 5.37 1.16
C LEU A 51 -5.54 6.74 1.60
N HIS A 52 -5.43 7.70 0.67
CA HIS A 52 -4.98 9.05 0.99
C HIS A 52 -5.86 9.70 2.06
N ARG A 53 -7.19 9.60 1.92
CA ARG A 53 -8.15 10.16 2.87
C ARG A 53 -8.00 9.52 4.25
N GLN A 54 -7.86 8.19 4.33
CA GLN A 54 -7.65 7.48 5.59
C GLN A 54 -6.34 7.85 6.26
N MET A 55 -5.24 7.95 5.50
CA MET A 55 -3.94 8.39 6.03
C MET A 55 -4.00 9.81 6.56
N ALA A 56 -4.60 10.74 5.82
CA ALA A 56 -4.77 12.12 6.25
C ALA A 56 -5.60 12.20 7.53
N ALA A 57 -6.69 11.44 7.63
CA ALA A 57 -7.52 11.37 8.84
C ALA A 57 -6.70 10.88 10.04
N LEU A 58 -5.96 9.78 9.90
CA LEU A 58 -5.10 9.23 10.96
C LEU A 58 -4.05 10.23 11.43
N LEU A 59 -3.28 10.81 10.50
CA LEU A 59 -2.20 11.73 10.82
C LEU A 59 -2.70 13.05 11.43
N ASN A 60 -3.87 13.54 10.99
CA ASN A 60 -4.47 14.75 11.54
C ASN A 60 -5.27 14.50 12.84
N SER A 61 -5.59 13.24 13.15
CA SER A 61 -6.24 12.84 14.41
C SER A 61 -5.26 12.46 15.51
N ALA A 62 -3.97 12.37 15.18
CA ALA A 62 -2.90 12.15 16.13
C ALA A 62 -2.55 13.48 16.83
N ASP A 63 -3.52 13.99 17.60
CA ASP A 63 -3.38 15.06 18.59
C ASP A 63 -3.47 14.48 20.00
#